data_AF-A0A420M5T2-F1
#
_entry.id   AF-A0A420M5T2-F1
#
_cell.length_a   1.000
_cell.length_b   1.000
_cell.length_c   1.000
_cell.angle_alpha   90.00
_cell.angle_beta   90.00
_cell.angle_gamma   90.00
#
_symmetry.space_group_name_H-M   'P 1'
#
loop_
_entity.id
_entity.type
_entity.pdbx_description
1 polymer ?
#
loop_
_entity_poly.entity_id
_entity_poly.type
_entity_poly.pdbx_seq_one_letter_code
_entity_poly.pdbx_strand_id
1 'polypeptide(L)'
;MSQPSNEARVLLALQALHNDPKLGLRRAATIYKVGYGTLRDRKNGIQSRSNTIPNSRRLSDLEEQIIVQFVLDLDSRGFPSRLRFVEEMANSLLADRDASPVGKRWAHNFVKRQPALKTRLFRRYDYQRAKCEDPTIICNWFRLIQNTIAKYGIRSDDIWNFDETGFMMGLT
;
A
#
# COMPACT_ATOMS: atom_id res chain seq x y z
N MET A 1 -8.29 20.98 -20.75
CA MET A 1 -8.02 21.61 -19.44
C MET A 1 -8.93 20.95 -18.41
N SER A 2 -8.39 20.34 -17.35
CA SER A 2 -9.22 19.69 -16.33
C SER A 2 -10.08 20.73 -15.62
N GLN A 3 -11.34 20.40 -15.36
CA GLN A 3 -12.19 21.28 -14.56
C GLN A 3 -11.59 21.43 -13.16
N PRO A 4 -11.47 22.65 -12.61
CA PRO A 4 -10.95 22.84 -11.27
C PRO A 4 -11.80 22.05 -10.27
N SER A 5 -11.13 21.34 -9.35
CA SER A 5 -11.79 20.58 -8.28
C SER A 5 -12.79 21.46 -7.53
N ASN A 6 -13.92 20.88 -7.11
CA ASN A 6 -14.97 21.60 -6.40
C ASN A 6 -14.41 22.29 -5.13
N GLU A 7 -13.47 21.64 -4.42
CA GLU A 7 -12.78 22.23 -3.26
C GLU A 7 -11.92 23.45 -3.63
N ALA A 8 -11.29 23.47 -4.81
CA ALA A 8 -10.51 24.63 -5.25
C ALA A 8 -11.40 25.86 -5.43
N ARG A 9 -12.62 25.68 -5.97
CA ARG A 9 -13.60 26.77 -6.09
C ARG A 9 -14.09 27.26 -4.73
N VAL A 10 -14.25 26.36 -3.76
CA VAL A 10 -14.60 26.71 -2.38
C VAL A 10 -13.51 27.55 -1.72
N LEU A 11 -12.23 27.17 -1.89
CA LEU A 11 -11.10 27.94 -1.35
C LEU A 11 -11.02 29.34 -1.97
N LEU A 12 -11.22 29.47 -3.28
CA LEU A 12 -11.29 30.77 -3.96
C LEU A 12 -12.46 31.63 -3.44
N ALA A 13 -13.62 31.02 -3.19
CA ALA A 13 -14.77 31.72 -2.62
C ALA A 13 -14.51 32.21 -1.18
N LEU A 14 -13.78 31.43 -0.37
CA LEU A 14 -13.37 31.85 0.97
C LEU A 14 -12.35 33.00 0.93
N GLN A 15 -11.39 32.96 0.01
CA GLN A 15 -10.45 34.06 -0.20
C GLN A 15 -11.19 35.34 -0.62
N ALA A 16 -12.17 35.24 -1.51
CA ALA A 16 -12.98 36.39 -1.93
C ALA A 16 -13.79 36.99 -0.77
N LEU A 17 -14.35 36.15 0.10
CA LEU A 17 -15.05 36.60 1.32
C LEU A 17 -14.11 37.26 2.34
N HIS A 18 -12.84 36.88 2.36
CA HIS A 18 -11.84 37.52 3.22
C HIS A 18 -11.40 38.88 2.67
N ASN A 19 -11.23 38.97 1.34
CA ASN A 19 -10.77 40.18 0.67
C ASN A 19 -11.86 41.25 0.54
N ASP A 20 -13.14 40.85 0.45
CA ASP A 20 -14.27 41.76 0.34
C ASP A 20 -15.28 41.56 1.50
N PRO A 21 -15.23 42.39 2.56
CA PRO A 21 -16.15 42.28 3.69
C PRO A 21 -17.61 42.64 3.34
N LYS A 22 -17.88 43.24 2.18
CA LYS A 22 -19.26 43.50 1.71
C LYS A 22 -19.84 42.31 0.93
N LEU A 23 -19.02 41.32 0.58
CA LEU A 23 -19.45 40.16 -0.18
C LEU A 23 -20.23 39.19 0.73
N GLY A 24 -21.53 39.04 0.47
CA GLY A 24 -22.36 38.09 1.19
C GLY A 24 -22.06 36.63 0.80
N LEU A 25 -22.17 35.71 1.75
CA LEU A 25 -21.84 34.29 1.56
C LEU A 25 -22.69 33.62 0.46
N ARG A 26 -23.98 33.98 0.35
CA ARG A 26 -24.84 33.53 -0.76
C ARG A 26 -24.35 34.02 -2.12
N ARG A 27 -23.91 35.27 -2.20
CA ARG A 27 -23.43 35.88 -3.44
C ARG A 27 -22.11 35.26 -3.89
N ALA A 28 -21.20 35.02 -2.95
CA ALA A 28 -19.96 34.28 -3.20
C ALA A 28 -20.24 32.86 -3.72
N ALA A 29 -21.18 32.13 -3.10
CA ALA A 29 -21.57 30.80 -3.54
C ALA A 29 -22.04 30.78 -5.01
N THR A 30 -22.85 31.76 -5.41
CA THR A 30 -23.35 31.90 -6.79
C THR A 30 -22.22 32.26 -7.78
N ILE A 31 -21.34 33.22 -7.43
CA ILE A 31 -20.23 33.65 -8.30
C ILE A 31 -19.28 32.50 -8.58
N TYR A 32 -18.88 31.77 -7.53
CA TYR A 32 -17.93 30.67 -7.63
C TYR A 32 -18.58 29.32 -7.98
N LYS A 33 -19.89 29.30 -8.20
CA LYS A 33 -20.68 28.10 -8.54
C LYS A 33 -20.46 26.94 -7.55
N VAL A 34 -20.48 27.23 -6.25
CA VAL A 34 -20.35 26.25 -5.16
C VAL A 34 -21.64 26.20 -4.33
N GLY A 35 -21.93 25.05 -3.72
CA GLY A 35 -23.08 24.91 -2.84
C GLY A 35 -22.97 25.83 -1.62
N TYR A 36 -24.04 26.57 -1.31
CA TYR A 36 -24.07 27.49 -0.16
C TYR A 36 -23.75 26.78 1.17
N GLY A 37 -24.32 25.59 1.39
CA GLY A 37 -24.04 24.78 2.58
C GLY A 37 -22.57 24.43 2.70
N THR A 38 -21.96 23.92 1.62
CA THR A 38 -20.53 23.58 1.57
C THR A 38 -19.65 24.79 1.89
N LEU A 39 -19.94 25.96 1.33
CA LEU A 39 -19.18 27.18 1.59
C LEU A 39 -19.32 27.65 3.04
N ARG A 40 -20.54 27.59 3.59
CA ARG A 40 -20.82 27.93 4.99
C ARG A 40 -20.07 27.01 5.95
N ASP A 41 -20.13 25.70 5.70
CA ASP A 41 -19.47 24.69 6.53
C ASP A 41 -17.95 24.91 6.52
N ARG A 42 -17.37 25.22 5.36
CA ARG A 42 -15.93 25.52 5.22
C ARG A 42 -15.53 26.82 5.91
N LYS A 43 -16.37 27.86 5.83
CA LYS A 43 -16.17 29.10 6.60
C LYS A 43 -16.19 28.84 8.11
N ASN A 44 -17.01 27.90 8.57
CA ASN A 44 -17.08 27.49 9.96
C ASN A 44 -15.97 26.50 10.37
N GLY A 45 -14.98 26.26 9.51
CA GLY A 45 -13.83 25.39 9.79
C GLY A 45 -14.06 23.90 9.55
N ILE A 46 -15.23 23.50 9.03
CA ILE A 46 -15.49 22.09 8.71
C ILE A 46 -14.68 21.72 7.46
N GLN A 47 -13.76 20.78 7.62
CA GLN A 47 -12.92 20.29 6.54
C GLN A 47 -13.70 19.43 5.53
N SER A 48 -13.12 19.26 4.34
CA SER A 48 -13.69 18.36 3.35
C SER A 48 -13.64 16.91 3.78
N ARG A 49 -14.57 16.12 3.28
CA ARG A 49 -14.61 14.70 3.62
C ARG A 49 -13.34 13.96 3.17
N SER A 50 -12.70 14.42 2.10
CA SER A 50 -11.39 13.90 1.65
C SER A 50 -10.26 14.19 2.62
N ASN A 51 -10.35 15.31 3.35
CA ASN A 51 -9.32 15.76 4.29
C ASN A 51 -9.65 15.36 5.74
N THR A 52 -10.88 14.93 6.00
CA THR A 52 -11.31 14.46 7.32
C THR A 52 -10.78 13.05 7.58
N ILE A 53 -10.13 12.87 8.72
CA ILE A 53 -9.70 11.55 9.19
C ILE A 53 -10.96 10.68 9.40
N PRO A 54 -11.07 9.51 8.75
CA PRO A 54 -12.22 8.65 8.94
C PRO A 54 -12.22 8.12 10.37
N ASN A 55 -13.40 8.03 11.01
CA ASN A 55 -13.54 7.49 12.39
C ASN A 55 -13.01 6.05 12.55
N SER A 56 -12.75 5.35 11.45
CA SER A 56 -12.11 4.03 11.43
C SER A 56 -10.59 4.08 11.59
N ARG A 57 -9.96 5.26 11.48
CA ARG A 57 -8.54 5.49 11.77
C ARG A 57 -8.39 5.59 13.29
N ARG A 58 -8.22 4.42 13.91
CA ARG A 58 -8.04 4.26 15.37
C ARG A 58 -6.66 4.70 15.85
N LEU A 59 -5.67 4.70 14.95
CA LEU A 59 -4.28 5.04 15.22
C LEU A 59 -3.96 6.44 14.69
N SER A 60 -2.99 7.09 15.35
CA SER A 60 -2.38 8.34 14.89
C SER A 60 -1.51 8.11 13.66
N ASP A 61 -1.20 9.19 12.93
CA ASP A 61 -0.34 9.13 11.74
C ASP A 61 1.05 8.58 12.06
N LEU A 62 1.59 8.90 13.23
CA LEU A 62 2.88 8.42 13.71
C LEU A 62 2.86 6.92 14.00
N GLU A 63 1.81 6.42 14.65
CA GLU A 63 1.66 4.99 14.92
C GLU A 63 1.48 4.19 13.63
N GLU A 64 0.66 4.68 12.71
CA GLU A 64 0.52 4.06 11.38
C GLU A 64 1.88 4.03 10.66
N GLN A 65 2.67 5.10 10.73
CA GLN A 65 3.98 5.16 10.12
C GLN A 65 4.98 4.15 10.71
N ILE A 66 4.98 3.98 12.04
CA ILE A 66 5.81 2.96 12.72
C ILE A 66 5.43 1.55 12.24
N ILE A 67 4.13 1.25 12.17
CA ILE A 67 3.64 -0.03 11.67
C ILE A 67 4.12 -0.27 10.23
N VAL A 68 4.04 0.75 9.36
CA VAL A 68 4.53 0.63 7.97
C VAL A 68 6.02 0.35 7.93
N GLN A 69 6.83 1.12 8.67
CA GLN A 69 8.28 0.94 8.72
C GLN A 69 8.64 -0.47 9.20
N PHE A 70 7.97 -0.96 10.24
CA PHE A 70 8.21 -2.28 10.77
C PHE A 70 7.86 -3.39 9.77
N VAL A 71 6.73 -3.25 9.06
CA VAL A 71 6.35 -4.20 8.01
C VAL A 71 7.37 -4.23 6.86
N LEU A 72 7.90 -3.07 6.46
CA LEU A 72 8.92 -2.97 5.41
C LEU A 72 10.27 -3.54 5.86
N ASP A 73 10.66 -3.32 7.12
CA ASP A 73 11.86 -3.92 7.70
C ASP A 73 11.77 -5.45 7.73
N LEU A 74 10.63 -6.01 8.14
CA LEU A 74 10.39 -7.45 8.10
C LEU A 74 10.45 -8.02 6.68
N ASP A 75 9.85 -7.33 5.70
CA ASP A 75 9.90 -7.75 4.29
C ASP A 75 11.33 -7.72 3.74
N SER A 76 12.13 -6.71 4.11
CA SER A 76 13.54 -6.60 3.70
C SER A 76 14.40 -7.78 4.18
N ARG A 77 14.01 -8.42 5.29
CA ARG A 77 14.66 -9.61 5.85
C ARG A 77 14.10 -10.93 5.30
N GLY A 78 13.16 -10.86 4.35
CA GLY A 78 12.50 -12.03 3.77
C GLY A 78 11.37 -12.61 4.62
N PHE A 79 10.87 -11.87 5.61
CA PHE A 79 9.76 -12.28 6.48
C PHE A 79 8.50 -11.46 6.19
N PRO A 80 7.76 -11.78 5.12
CA PRO A 80 6.52 -11.07 4.79
C PRO A 80 5.49 -11.22 5.92
N SER A 81 4.96 -10.09 6.39
CA SER A 81 4.00 -10.09 7.49
C SER A 81 2.59 -10.51 7.04
N ARG A 82 1.84 -11.16 7.94
CA ARG A 82 0.44 -11.50 7.72
C ARG A 82 -0.45 -10.34 8.17
N LEU A 83 -1.63 -10.19 7.55
CA LEU A 83 -2.61 -9.17 7.96
C LEU A 83 -2.99 -9.28 9.45
N ARG A 84 -3.11 -10.50 9.97
CA ARG A 84 -3.38 -10.74 11.40
C ARG A 84 -2.28 -10.18 12.29
N PHE A 85 -1.02 -10.28 11.88
CA PHE A 85 0.11 -9.76 12.65
C PHE A 85 0.11 -8.23 12.67
N VAL A 86 -0.25 -7.59 11.56
CA VAL A 86 -0.45 -6.13 11.50
C VAL A 86 -1.60 -5.69 12.41
N GLU A 87 -2.68 -6.47 12.49
CA GLU A 87 -3.79 -6.25 13.42
C GLU A 87 -3.34 -6.38 14.89
N GLU A 88 -2.57 -7.42 15.21
CA GLU A 88 -2.03 -7.64 16.55
C GLU A 88 -1.12 -6.49 16.99
N MET A 89 -0.21 -6.03 16.13
CA MET A 89 0.66 -4.89 16.44
C MET A 89 -0.13 -3.59 16.67
N ALA A 90 -1.16 -3.33 15.87
CA ALA A 90 -2.05 -2.20 16.09
C ALA A 90 -2.83 -2.31 17.41
N ASN A 91 -3.29 -3.51 17.76
CA ASN A 91 -3.99 -3.77 19.01
C ASN A 91 -3.07 -3.66 20.23
N SER A 92 -1.79 -4.03 20.12
CA SER A 92 -0.81 -3.81 21.18
C SER A 92 -0.64 -2.31 21.47
N LEU A 93 -0.47 -1.47 20.44
CA LEU A 93 -0.37 -0.02 20.61
C LEU A 93 -1.64 0.60 21.23
N LEU A 94 -2.82 0.07 20.88
CA LEU A 94 -4.09 0.52 21.46
C LEU A 94 -4.26 0.04 22.90
N ALA A 95 -3.82 -1.17 23.24
CA ALA A 95 -3.88 -1.71 24.59
C ALA A 95 -3.01 -0.88 25.55
N ASP A 96 -1.83 -0.43 25.11
CA ASP A 96 -0.96 0.47 25.89
C ASP A 96 -1.63 1.82 26.23
N ARG A 97 -2.71 2.19 25.52
CA ARG A 97 -3.50 3.42 25.73
C ARG A 97 -4.87 3.16 26.36
N ASP A 98 -5.13 1.95 26.85
CA ASP A 98 -6.45 1.51 27.32
C ASP A 98 -7.58 1.74 26.29
N ALA A 99 -7.26 1.64 24.99
CA ALA A 99 -8.21 1.85 23.91
C ALA A 99 -8.80 0.52 23.40
N SER A 100 -10.04 0.59 22.90
CA SER A 100 -10.68 -0.59 22.30
C SER A 100 -9.93 -1.08 21.06
N PRO A 101 -9.91 -2.40 20.81
CA PRO A 101 -9.20 -2.99 19.67
C PRO A 101 -9.74 -2.52 18.32
N VAL A 102 -8.93 -2.69 17.28
CA VAL A 102 -9.33 -2.40 15.90
C VAL A 102 -10.42 -3.38 15.43
N GLY A 103 -11.24 -2.93 14.49
CA GLY A 103 -12.27 -3.79 13.90
C GLY A 103 -11.71 -4.80 12.90
N LYS A 104 -12.44 -5.90 12.66
CA LYS A 104 -12.04 -7.02 11.77
C LYS A 104 -11.55 -6.63 10.36
N ARG A 105 -12.05 -5.52 9.80
CA ARG A 105 -11.66 -5.03 8.46
C ARG A 105 -10.55 -3.99 8.48
N TRP A 106 -10.05 -3.61 9.66
CA TRP A 106 -9.08 -2.54 9.81
C TRP A 106 -7.77 -2.85 9.09
N ALA A 107 -7.15 -4.01 9.33
CA ALA A 107 -5.87 -4.37 8.72
C ALA A 107 -5.93 -4.38 7.18
N HIS A 108 -7.02 -4.90 6.61
CA HIS A 108 -7.23 -4.88 5.16
C HIS A 108 -7.36 -3.44 4.62
N ASN A 109 -8.13 -2.59 5.30
CA ASN A 109 -8.30 -1.19 4.91
C ASN A 109 -7.04 -0.35 5.15
N PHE A 110 -6.19 -0.75 6.11
CA PHE A 110 -4.90 -0.15 6.40
C PHE A 110 -3.88 -0.45 5.28
N VAL A 111 -3.80 -1.70 4.82
CA VAL A 111 -2.94 -2.02 3.67
C VAL A 111 -3.45 -1.33 2.40
N LYS A 112 -4.78 -1.31 2.17
CA LYS A 112 -5.37 -0.67 0.98
C LYS A 112 -5.11 0.84 0.89
N ARG A 113 -5.03 1.54 2.02
CA ARG A 113 -4.76 3.00 2.04
C ARG A 113 -3.28 3.34 1.88
N GLN A 114 -2.39 2.41 2.18
CA GLN A 114 -0.96 2.68 2.19
C GLN A 114 -0.33 2.27 0.85
N PRO A 115 0.09 3.23 -0.01
CA PRO A 115 0.62 2.90 -1.34
C PRO A 115 1.95 2.13 -1.27
N ALA A 116 2.68 2.22 -0.16
CA ALA A 116 3.92 1.50 0.08
C ALA A 116 3.71 -0.01 0.36
N LEU A 117 2.49 -0.43 0.72
CA LEU A 117 2.21 -1.82 1.10
C LEU A 117 1.36 -2.50 0.03
N LYS A 118 1.71 -3.74 -0.31
CA LYS A 118 0.90 -4.59 -1.19
C LYS A 118 0.81 -6.00 -0.64
N THR A 119 -0.39 -6.56 -0.65
CA THR A 119 -0.60 -7.97 -0.29
C THR A 119 -0.18 -8.86 -1.45
N ARG A 120 0.69 -9.83 -1.18
CA ARG A 120 1.08 -10.87 -2.14
C ARG A 120 0.64 -12.24 -1.62
N LEU A 121 0.14 -13.08 -2.53
CA LEU A 121 -0.11 -14.49 -2.22
C LEU A 121 1.15 -15.30 -2.50
N PHE A 122 1.60 -16.05 -1.50
CA PHE A 122 2.69 -17.01 -1.65
C PHE A 122 2.15 -18.32 -2.21
N ARG A 123 2.84 -18.86 -3.23
CA ARG A 123 2.67 -20.27 -3.59
C ARG A 123 3.42 -21.09 -2.55
N ARG A 124 2.85 -22.23 -2.15
CA ARG A 124 3.50 -23.15 -1.23
C ARG A 124 4.82 -23.59 -1.87
N TYR A 125 5.92 -23.25 -1.23
CA TYR A 125 7.23 -23.73 -1.64
C TYR A 125 7.37 -25.20 -1.22
N ASP A 126 7.96 -26.02 -2.09
CA ASP A 126 8.20 -27.42 -1.74
C ASP A 126 9.27 -27.48 -0.65
N TYR A 127 8.90 -28.04 0.50
CA TYR A 127 9.77 -28.11 1.67
C TYR A 127 10.98 -29.02 1.44
N GLN A 128 10.83 -30.09 0.65
CA GLN A 128 11.96 -30.94 0.30
C GLN A 128 12.94 -30.17 -0.57
N ARG A 129 12.43 -29.37 -1.51
CA ARG A 129 13.27 -28.48 -2.34
C ARG A 129 14.05 -27.48 -1.50
N ALA A 130 13.39 -26.82 -0.54
CA ALA A 130 14.03 -25.89 0.38
C ALA A 130 15.18 -26.52 1.18
N LYS A 131 15.05 -27.79 1.58
CA LYS A 131 16.11 -28.50 2.32
C LYS A 131 17.33 -28.82 1.47
N CYS A 132 17.13 -29.01 0.16
CA CYS A 132 18.18 -29.35 -0.78
C CYS A 132 18.90 -28.12 -1.36
N GLU A 133 18.44 -26.90 -1.04
CA GLU A 133 19.03 -25.65 -1.51
C GLU A 133 20.17 -25.19 -0.58
N ASP A 134 21.39 -25.59 -0.91
CA ASP A 134 22.59 -25.01 -0.33
C ASP A 134 23.06 -23.81 -1.18
N PRO A 135 23.05 -22.58 -0.63
CA PRO A 135 23.48 -21.39 -1.36
C PRO A 135 24.90 -21.51 -1.94
N THR A 136 25.80 -22.21 -1.25
CA THR A 136 27.18 -22.38 -1.70
C THR A 136 27.25 -23.27 -2.94
N ILE A 137 26.53 -24.39 -2.93
CA ILE A 137 26.46 -25.34 -4.06
C ILE A 137 25.81 -24.65 -5.26
N ILE A 138 24.69 -23.94 -5.04
CA ILE A 138 23.96 -23.23 -6.08
C ILE A 138 24.84 -22.14 -6.72
N CYS A 139 25.47 -21.29 -5.91
CA CYS A 139 26.36 -20.23 -6.41
C CYS A 139 27.56 -20.79 -7.17
N ASN A 140 28.18 -21.86 -6.67
CA ASN A 140 29.31 -22.51 -7.33
C ASN A 140 28.90 -23.11 -8.68
N TRP A 141 27.73 -23.74 -8.76
CA TRP A 141 27.20 -24.30 -10.00
C TRP A 141 26.93 -23.20 -11.05
N PHE A 142 26.26 -22.11 -10.67
CA PHE A 142 26.03 -20.98 -11.60
C PHE A 142 27.34 -20.33 -12.05
N ARG A 143 28.33 -20.18 -11.16
CA ARG A 143 29.65 -19.67 -11.51
C ARG A 143 30.37 -20.59 -12.50
N LEU A 144 30.26 -21.91 -12.32
CA LEU A 144 30.81 -22.89 -13.25
C LEU A 144 30.14 -22.80 -14.63
N ILE A 145 28.82 -22.64 -14.69
CA ILE A 145 28.11 -22.43 -15.95
C ILE A 145 28.57 -21.16 -16.65
N GLN A 146 28.63 -20.03 -15.94
CA GLN A 146 29.08 -18.77 -16.53
C GLN A 146 30.50 -18.87 -17.09
N ASN A 147 31.42 -19.51 -16.35
CA ASN A 147 32.79 -19.75 -16.82
C ASN A 147 32.81 -20.64 -18.06
N THR A 148 31.94 -21.66 -18.12
CA THR A 148 31.85 -22.60 -19.25
C THR A 148 31.32 -21.90 -20.50
N ILE A 149 30.25 -21.11 -20.37
CA ILE A 149 29.69 -20.29 -21.45
C ILE A 149 30.76 -19.35 -22.00
N ALA A 150 31.48 -18.63 -21.12
CA ALA A 150 32.53 -17.71 -21.52
C ALA A 150 33.71 -18.42 -22.19
N LYS A 151 34.13 -19.58 -21.68
CA LYS A 151 35.26 -20.35 -22.21
C LYS A 151 35.00 -20.88 -23.62
N TYR A 152 33.78 -21.35 -23.88
CA TYR A 152 33.43 -21.98 -25.17
C TYR A 152 32.65 -21.04 -26.11
N GLY A 153 32.40 -19.79 -25.71
CA GLY A 153 31.68 -18.81 -26.53
C GLY A 153 30.25 -19.23 -26.85
N ILE A 154 29.58 -19.94 -25.93
CA ILE A 154 28.22 -20.45 -26.14
C ILE A 154 27.26 -19.27 -26.21
N ARG A 155 26.44 -19.19 -27.26
CA ARG A 155 25.44 -18.13 -27.39
C ARG A 155 24.22 -18.45 -26.55
N SER A 156 23.52 -17.42 -26.09
CA SER A 156 22.25 -17.59 -25.37
C SER A 156 21.22 -18.39 -26.18
N ASP A 157 21.25 -18.23 -27.50
CA ASP A 157 20.32 -18.87 -28.43
C ASP A 157 20.53 -20.40 -28.51
N ASP A 158 21.70 -20.89 -28.08
CA ASP A 158 22.06 -22.30 -28.07
C ASP A 158 21.78 -22.97 -26.71
N ILE A 159 21.21 -22.24 -25.75
CA ILE A 159 20.87 -22.75 -24.41
C ILE A 159 19.40 -23.16 -24.39
N TRP A 160 19.17 -24.47 -24.33
CA TRP A 160 17.84 -25.06 -24.28
C TRP A 160 17.55 -25.58 -22.87
N ASN A 161 16.39 -25.23 -22.31
CA ASN A 161 15.92 -25.83 -21.07
C ASN A 161 15.29 -27.20 -21.39
N PHE A 162 15.64 -28.22 -20.61
CA PHE A 162 15.02 -29.54 -20.69
C PHE A 162 14.37 -29.85 -19.35
N ASP A 163 13.07 -29.65 -19.24
CA ASP A 163 12.26 -30.07 -18.11
C ASP A 163 11.44 -31.33 -18.47
N GLU A 164 11.37 -32.29 -17.55
CA GLU A 164 10.70 -33.57 -17.79
C GLU A 164 9.24 -33.39 -18.24
N THR A 165 8.91 -33.91 -19.42
CA THR A 165 7.53 -34.16 -19.84
C THR A 165 7.03 -35.46 -19.22
N GLY A 166 6.17 -35.37 -18.19
CA GLY A 166 5.47 -36.52 -17.64
C GLY A 166 4.48 -37.10 -18.64
N PHE A 167 4.74 -38.31 -19.15
CA PHE A 167 3.73 -39.08 -19.87
C PHE A 167 2.75 -39.70 -18.89
N MET A 168 1.49 -39.26 -18.92
CA MET A 168 0.41 -39.89 -18.17
C MET A 168 -0.07 -41.14 -18.93
N MET A 169 0.58 -42.28 -18.69
CA MET A 169 0.12 -43.58 -19.20
C MET A 169 -0.93 -44.15 -18.24
N GLY A 170 -2.18 -44.23 -18.70
CA GLY A 170 -3.25 -44.98 -18.03
C GLY A 170 -4.14 -44.15 -17.09
N LEU A 171 -5.17 -43.51 -17.66
CA LEU A 171 -6.45 -43.40 -16.97
C LEU A 171 -7.29 -44.61 -17.42
N THR A 172 -7.44 -45.59 -16.52
CA THR A 172 -8.53 -46.57 -16.57
C THR A 172 -9.62 -46.15 -15.59
#